data_AF-A0AAV3Q324-F1
#
_entry.id   AF-A0AAV3Q324-F1
#
_cell.length_a   1.000
_cell.length_b   1.000
_cell.length_c   1.000
_cell.angle_alpha   90.00
_cell.angle_beta   90.00
_cell.angle_gamma   90.00
#
_symmetry.space_group_name_H-M   'P 1'
#
loop_
_entity.id
_entity.type
_entity.pdbx_description
1 polymer ?
#
loop_
_entity_poly.entity_id
_entity_poly.type
_entity_poly.pdbx_seq_one_letter_code
_entity_poly.pdbx_strand_id
1 'polypeptide(L)'
;MLQQKGGTWAQELPTVLWSFRTIPNPITGETPFSLVYGSNALLLVEIHADTARVTYYDELANEQGLRLNLGLLERKRAIVVDKMAKYKKKWGLVTYELETLEGREVPRSWNAFHLRKYYV
;
A
#
# COMPACT_ATOMS: atom_id res chain seq x y z
N MET A 1 25.17 -28.20 -9.24
CA MET A 1 23.96 -27.71 -9.94
C MET A 1 23.41 -26.49 -9.21
N LEU A 2 23.80 -25.28 -9.62
CA LEU A 2 23.37 -24.01 -8.99
C LEU A 2 22.90 -23.00 -10.04
N GLN A 3 22.21 -23.47 -11.09
CA GLN A 3 21.74 -22.61 -12.19
C GLN A 3 20.24 -22.78 -12.51
N GLN A 4 19.42 -23.16 -11.54
CA GLN A 4 17.96 -23.15 -11.70
C GLN A 4 17.23 -22.65 -10.44
N LYS A 5 17.51 -21.40 -10.02
CA LYS A 5 16.64 -20.68 -9.06
C LYS A 5 16.49 -19.19 -9.41
N GLY A 6 16.60 -18.83 -10.69
CA GLY A 6 16.15 -17.53 -11.19
C GLY A 6 14.65 -17.62 -11.48
N GLY A 7 13.83 -17.51 -10.43
CA GLY A 7 12.38 -17.71 -10.52
C GLY A 7 11.68 -16.71 -11.45
N THR A 8 10.43 -17.02 -11.81
CA THR A 8 9.47 -16.26 -12.64
C THR A 8 9.11 -14.86 -12.08
N TRP A 9 9.95 -14.28 -11.22
CA TRP A 9 9.72 -13.00 -10.54
C TRP A 9 9.38 -11.85 -11.50
N ALA A 10 10.03 -11.80 -12.66
CA ALA A 10 9.73 -10.80 -13.67
C ALA A 10 8.28 -10.90 -14.20
N GLN A 11 7.71 -12.10 -14.24
CA GLN A 11 6.33 -12.34 -14.68
C GLN A 11 5.32 -11.95 -13.59
N GLU A 12 5.67 -12.10 -12.32
CA GLU A 12 4.82 -11.75 -11.16
C GLU A 12 4.87 -10.26 -10.80
N LEU A 13 5.91 -9.55 -11.23
CA LEU A 13 6.15 -8.16 -10.87
C LEU A 13 4.94 -7.22 -11.13
N PRO A 14 4.22 -7.30 -12.26
CA PRO A 14 3.04 -6.46 -12.49
C PRO A 14 1.93 -6.71 -11.46
N THR A 15 1.66 -7.97 -11.13
CA THR A 15 0.66 -8.38 -10.14
C THR A 15 1.02 -7.85 -8.76
N VAL A 16 2.28 -8.03 -8.36
CA VAL A 16 2.80 -7.55 -7.06
C VAL A 16 2.68 -6.03 -6.98
N LEU A 17 3.10 -5.30 -8.02
CA LEU A 17 3.00 -3.84 -8.06
C LEU A 17 1.54 -3.37 -8.01
N TRP A 18 0.63 -4.07 -8.68
CA TRP A 18 -0.79 -3.76 -8.62
C TRP A 18 -1.33 -3.94 -7.19
N SER A 19 -1.06 -5.07 -6.55
CA SER A 19 -1.45 -5.32 -5.16
C SER A 19 -0.94 -4.23 -4.21
N PHE A 20 0.34 -3.85 -4.33
CA PHE A 20 0.88 -2.76 -3.50
C PHE A 20 0.16 -1.43 -3.71
N ARG A 21 -0.28 -1.13 -4.93
CA ARG A 21 -0.99 0.12 -5.24
C ARG A 21 -2.43 0.15 -4.70
N THR A 22 -3.08 -1.01 -4.59
CA THR A 22 -4.51 -1.09 -4.24
C THR A 22 -4.80 -1.62 -2.85
N ILE A 23 -3.80 -2.10 -2.11
CA ILE A 23 -3.94 -2.49 -0.70
C ILE A 23 -3.94 -1.22 0.17
N PRO A 24 -4.93 -1.04 1.07
CA PRO A 24 -4.97 0.11 1.96
C PRO A 24 -3.89 -0.02 3.03
N ASN A 25 -3.26 1.11 3.36
CA ASN A 25 -2.31 1.16 4.46
C ASN A 25 -3.05 0.99 5.80
N PRO A 26 -2.64 0.06 6.68
CA PRO A 26 -3.33 -0.21 7.94
C PRO A 26 -3.47 1.00 8.90
N ILE A 27 -2.57 1.97 8.81
CA ILE A 27 -2.56 3.16 9.68
C ILE A 27 -3.51 4.22 9.16
N THR A 28 -3.52 4.44 7.84
CA THR A 28 -4.23 5.58 7.25
C THR A 28 -5.57 5.18 6.65
N GLY A 29 -5.75 3.90 6.31
CA GLY A 29 -6.88 3.34 5.56
C GLY A 29 -6.80 3.61 4.06
N GLU A 30 -5.78 4.32 3.59
CA GLU A 30 -5.69 4.79 2.21
C GLU A 30 -4.75 3.94 1.36
N THR A 31 -5.11 3.79 0.08
CA THR A 31 -4.28 3.07 -0.90
C THR A 31 -3.32 4.06 -1.58
N PRO A 32 -2.10 3.63 -1.99
CA PRO A 32 -1.24 4.49 -2.80
C PRO A 32 -1.92 5.00 -4.07
N PHE A 33 -2.75 4.16 -4.71
CA PHE A 33 -3.53 4.56 -5.88
C PHE A 33 -4.50 5.71 -5.56
N SER A 34 -5.25 5.65 -4.46
CA SER A 34 -6.20 6.70 -4.10
C SER A 34 -5.53 8.03 -3.75
N LEU A 35 -4.28 8.00 -3.28
CA LEU A 35 -3.49 9.20 -3.02
C LEU A 35 -2.92 9.84 -4.28
N VAL A 36 -2.76 9.07 -5.37
CA VAL A 36 -2.30 9.62 -6.66
C VAL A 36 -3.48 10.10 -7.50
N TYR A 37 -4.54 9.30 -7.59
CA TYR A 37 -5.65 9.51 -8.53
C TYR A 37 -6.93 10.04 -7.88
N GLY A 38 -6.96 10.22 -6.56
CA GLY A 38 -8.11 10.77 -5.84
C GLY A 38 -9.21 9.77 -5.49
N SER A 39 -9.24 8.59 -6.12
CA SER A 39 -10.26 7.57 -5.89
C SER A 39 -9.66 6.17 -5.79
N ASN A 40 -10.39 5.22 -5.19
CA ASN A 40 -9.95 3.83 -5.11
C ASN A 40 -10.04 3.15 -6.49
N ALA A 41 -9.03 2.34 -6.80
CA ALA A 41 -9.05 1.51 -8.00
C ALA A 41 -10.25 0.55 -7.98
N LEU A 42 -10.75 0.21 -9.17
CA LEU A 42 -11.63 -0.94 -9.34
C LEU A 42 -10.75 -2.20 -9.32
N LEU A 43 -11.07 -3.15 -8.45
CA LEU A 43 -10.35 -4.42 -8.34
C LEU A 43 -10.92 -5.42 -9.33
N LEU A 44 -10.07 -6.33 -9.82
CA LEU A 44 -10.51 -7.38 -10.75
C LEU A 44 -11.60 -8.27 -10.13
N VAL A 45 -11.55 -8.51 -8.82
CA VAL A 45 -12.60 -9.26 -8.10
C VAL A 45 -13.95 -8.54 -8.11
N GLU A 46 -13.96 -7.20 -8.10
CA GLU A 46 -15.20 -6.42 -8.12
C GLU A 46 -15.94 -6.53 -9.46
N ILE A 47 -15.20 -6.72 -10.55
CA ILE A 47 -15.73 -6.98 -11.90
C ILE A 47 -16.38 -8.36 -11.96
N HIS A 48 -15.70 -9.39 -11.46
CA HIS A 48 -16.22 -10.76 -11.50
C HIS A 48 -17.37 -11.01 -10.53
N ALA A 49 -17.47 -10.19 -9.47
CA ALA A 49 -18.50 -10.31 -8.45
C ALA A 49 -19.70 -9.37 -8.67
N ASP A 50 -19.77 -8.67 -9.82
CA ASP A 50 -20.84 -7.72 -10.17
C ASP A 50 -21.22 -6.78 -9.02
N THR A 51 -20.19 -6.24 -8.35
CA THR A 51 -20.38 -5.37 -7.17
C THR A 51 -21.24 -4.15 -7.51
N ALA A 52 -21.81 -3.50 -6.48
CA ALA A 52 -22.65 -2.31 -6.69
C ALA A 52 -21.96 -1.21 -7.52
N ARG A 53 -20.63 -1.06 -7.40
CA ARG A 53 -19.84 -0.11 -8.20
C ARG A 53 -19.88 -0.41 -9.70
N VAL A 54 -19.99 -1.69 -10.06
CA VAL A 54 -20.05 -2.17 -11.45
C VAL A 54 -21.50 -2.19 -11.93
N THR A 55 -22.41 -2.77 -11.14
CA THR A 55 -23.82 -2.95 -11.49
C THR A 55 -24.58 -1.63 -11.65
N TYR A 56 -24.28 -0.63 -10.83
CA TYR A 56 -24.94 0.69 -10.86
C TYR A 56 -24.01 1.79 -11.38
N TYR A 57 -23.08 1.45 -12.27
CA TYR A 57 -22.17 2.42 -12.86
C TYR A 57 -22.93 3.46 -13.68
N ASP A 58 -22.71 4.73 -13.36
CA ASP A 58 -23.17 5.89 -14.11
C ASP A 58 -21.96 6.77 -14.42
N GLU A 59 -21.71 6.98 -15.71
CA GLU A 59 -20.52 7.69 -16.20
C GLU A 59 -20.50 9.16 -15.74
N LEU A 60 -21.65 9.85 -15.81
CA LEU A 60 -21.76 11.27 -15.50
C LEU A 60 -21.65 11.51 -13.99
N ALA A 61 -22.31 10.68 -13.18
CA ALA A 61 -22.17 10.70 -11.73
C ALA A 61 -20.73 10.38 -11.30
N ASN A 62 -20.08 9.42 -11.96
CA ASN A 62 -18.69 9.06 -11.68
C ASN A 62 -17.71 10.19 -12.04
N GLU A 63 -17.89 10.87 -13.17
CA GLU A 63 -17.04 12.01 -13.55
C GLU A 63 -17.17 13.15 -12.54
N GLN A 64 -18.40 13.49 -12.14
CA GLN A 64 -18.64 14.52 -11.12
C GLN A 64 -18.01 14.15 -9.78
N GLY A 65 -18.19 12.89 -9.34
CA GLY A 65 -17.56 12.36 -8.14
C GLY A 65 -16.03 12.41 -8.21
N LEU A 66 -15.44 12.08 -9.35
CA LEU A 66 -13.99 12.16 -9.55
C LEU A 66 -13.48 13.60 -9.45
N ARG A 67 -14.17 14.58 -10.04
CA ARG A 67 -13.81 16.01 -9.92
C ARG A 67 -13.80 16.48 -8.47
N LEU A 68 -14.81 16.10 -7.69
CA LEU A 68 -14.86 16.41 -6.25
C LEU A 68 -13.70 15.75 -5.49
N ASN A 69 -13.45 14.47 -5.76
CA ASN A 69 -12.35 13.73 -5.14
C ASN A 69 -10.98 14.37 -5.43
N LEU A 70 -10.75 14.79 -6.68
CA LEU A 70 -9.52 15.50 -7.06
C LEU A 70 -9.39 16.84 -6.35
N GLY A 71 -10.48 17.60 -6.21
CA GLY A 71 -10.50 18.85 -5.45
C GLY A 71 -10.16 18.68 -3.96
N LEU A 72 -10.46 17.50 -3.39
CA LEU A 72 -10.20 17.16 -1.99
C LEU A 72 -8.87 16.40 -1.79
N LEU A 73 -8.17 16.06 -2.87
CA LEU A 73 -7.01 15.17 -2.84
C LEU A 73 -5.85 15.72 -1.99
N GLU A 74 -5.57 17.01 -2.10
CA GLU A 74 -4.52 17.64 -1.29
C GLU A 74 -4.83 17.59 0.20
N ARG A 75 -6.09 17.84 0.57
CA ARG A 75 -6.54 17.71 1.96
C ARG A 75 -6.38 16.27 2.46
N LYS A 76 -6.73 15.29 1.61
CA LYS A 76 -6.56 13.87 1.90
C LYS A 76 -5.09 13.50 2.14
N ARG A 77 -4.18 13.97 1.28
CA ARG A 77 -2.72 13.80 1.43
C ARG A 77 -2.22 14.42 2.73
N ALA A 78 -2.66 15.63 3.07
CA ALA A 78 -2.27 16.30 4.32
C ALA A 78 -2.69 15.49 5.57
N ILE A 79 -3.91 14.94 5.58
CA ILE A 79 -4.39 14.07 6.66
C ILE A 79 -3.52 12.80 6.78
N VAL A 80 -3.16 12.19 5.65
CA VAL A 80 -2.28 11.01 5.63
C VAL A 80 -0.91 11.33 6.21
N VAL A 81 -0.31 12.45 5.82
CA VAL A 81 0.99 12.89 6.35
C VAL A 81 0.92 13.10 7.86
N ASP A 82 -0.13 13.76 8.36
CA ASP A 82 -0.34 13.98 9.79
C ASP A 82 -0.53 12.66 10.55
N LYS A 83 -1.36 11.74 10.06
CA LYS A 83 -1.55 10.40 10.66
C LYS A 83 -0.22 9.63 10.73
N MET A 84 0.57 9.65 9.64
CA MET A 84 1.87 8.98 9.60
C MET A 84 2.88 9.62 10.55
N ALA A 85 2.91 10.95 10.63
CA ALA A 85 3.76 11.66 11.58
C ALA A 85 3.39 11.33 13.03
N LYS A 86 2.09 11.32 13.36
CA LYS A 86 1.58 10.91 14.68
C LYS A 86 1.92 9.46 15.00
N TYR A 87 1.75 8.54 14.04
CA TYR A 87 2.10 7.15 14.21
C TYR A 87 3.61 6.99 14.43
N LYS A 88 4.46 7.64 13.62
CA LYS A 88 5.91 7.63 13.79
C LYS A 88 6.34 8.26 15.11
N LYS A 89 5.69 9.33 15.57
CA LYS A 89 5.99 9.92 16.88
C LYS A 89 5.61 8.99 18.03
N LYS A 90 4.45 8.31 17.93
CA LYS A 90 3.94 7.41 18.98
C LYS A 90 4.69 6.08 19.04
N TRP A 91 5.06 5.52 17.89
CA TRP A 91 5.60 4.17 17.75
C TRP A 91 7.03 4.12 17.19
N GLY A 92 7.64 5.27 16.86
CA GLY A 92 9.03 5.36 16.40
C GLY A 92 10.07 5.06 17.48
N LEU A 93 9.63 4.79 18.72
CA LEU A 93 10.47 4.21 19.78
C LEU A 93 10.53 2.66 19.68
N VAL A 94 9.71 2.04 18.84
CA VAL A 94 9.66 0.58 18.61
C VAL A 94 10.34 0.21 17.28
N THR A 95 11.24 1.08 16.82
CA THR A 95 12.12 0.85 15.67
C THR A 95 13.44 0.28 16.16
N TYR A 96 13.85 -0.85 15.58
CA TYR A 96 15.09 -1.56 15.86
C TYR A 96 16.06 -1.32 14.72
N GLU A 97 17.32 -1.12 15.06
CA GLU A 97 18.40 -1.33 14.11
C GLU A 97 18.74 -2.82 14.12
N LEU A 98 18.75 -3.43 12.94
CA LEU A 98 19.06 -4.85 12.80
C LEU A 98 20.52 -5.01 12.41
N GLU A 99 21.16 -6.03 12.95
CA GLU A 99 22.49 -6.46 12.53
C GLU A 99 22.39 -7.80 11.80
N THR A 100 23.26 -8.01 10.82
CA THR A 100 23.44 -9.34 10.22
C THR A 100 24.06 -10.30 11.23
N LEU A 101 23.99 -11.61 10.98
CA LEU A 101 24.66 -12.62 11.81
C LEU A 101 26.19 -12.43 11.92
N GLU A 102 26.76 -11.62 11.02
CA GLU A 102 28.17 -11.27 10.98
C GLU A 102 28.47 -9.94 11.72
N GLY A 103 27.48 -9.36 12.40
CA GLY A 103 27.61 -8.13 13.18
C GLY A 103 27.63 -6.84 12.35
N ARG A 104 27.17 -6.88 11.09
CA ARG A 104 27.11 -5.67 10.24
C ARG A 104 25.72 -5.04 10.36
N GLU A 105 25.67 -3.76 10.70
CA GLU A 105 24.41 -3.00 10.73
C GLU A 105 23.74 -3.00 9.35
N VAL A 106 22.44 -3.33 9.33
CA VAL A 106 21.60 -3.20 8.15
C VAL A 106 21.16 -1.74 8.06
N PRO A 107 21.41 -1.01 6.96
CA PRO A 107 21.20 0.43 6.87
C PRO A 107 19.71 0.79 6.67
N ARG A 108 18.88 0.40 7.63
CA ARG A 108 17.47 0.77 7.75
C ARG A 108 16.93 0.35 9.12
N SER A 109 16.17 1.24 9.74
CA SER A 109 15.41 0.94 10.94
C SER A 109 14.15 0.11 10.62
N TRP A 110 13.86 -0.87 11.46
CA TRP A 110 12.75 -1.80 11.31
C TRP A 110 11.73 -1.64 12.43
N ASN A 111 10.46 -1.50 12.08
CA ASN A 111 9.39 -1.44 13.06
C ASN A 111 9.04 -2.86 13.56
N ALA A 112 9.13 -3.11 14.88
CA ALA A 112 8.85 -4.44 15.42
C ALA A 112 7.42 -4.94 15.25
N PHE A 113 6.45 -4.05 15.02
CA PHE A 113 5.09 -4.48 14.68
C PHE A 113 5.05 -5.31 13.39
N HIS A 114 6.02 -5.12 12.48
CA HIS A 114 6.13 -5.86 11.23
C HIS A 114 7.23 -6.94 11.25
N LEU A 115 7.99 -7.07 12.34
CA LEU A 115 8.98 -8.14 12.49
C LEU A 115 8.28 -9.43 12.89
N ARG A 116 8.13 -10.36 11.94
CA ARG A 116 7.67 -11.72 12.23
C ARG A 116 8.84 -12.54 12.77
N LYS A 117 8.66 -13.15 13.95
CA LYS A 117 9.62 -14.12 14.49
C LYS A 117 9.52 -15.41 13.68
N TYR A 118 10.58 -15.74 12.97
CA TYR A 118 10.78 -17.07 12.40
C TYR A 118 11.84 -17.76 13.25
N TYR A 119 11.50 -18.88 13.86
CA TYR A 119 12.47 -19.79 14.45
C TYR A 119 12.73 -20.91 13.44
N VAL A 120 14.00 -21.24 13.22
CA VAL A 120 14.47 -22.39 12.44
C VAL A 120 14.97 -23.44 13.40
#